data_AF-A0A3D2UQL5-F1
#
_entry.id   AF-A0A3D2UQL5-F1
#
_cell.length_a   1.000
_cell.length_b   1.000
_cell.length_c   1.000
_cell.angle_alpha   90.00
_cell.angle_beta   90.00
_cell.angle_gamma   90.00
#
_symmetry.space_group_name_H-M   'P 1'
#
loop_
_entity.id
_entity.type
_entity.pdbx_description
1 polymer ?
#
loop_
_entity_poly.entity_id
_entity_poly.type
_entity_poly.pdbx_seq_one_letter_code
_entity_poly.pdbx_strand_id
1 'polypeptide(L)'
;MKDKKVFFHYSTGENVDTGLWHITKGRGNLVSTESLSDKIEKAIVNYLQKNPNVIFLEVEEDLYKQFTGLMTPSKGLIYAVLNSYASNDDKPRWKLRDEDIASVRREEVKNIFNALEEIGKRLNYDSSLDDKVLTWNEKKKPVRKFYVMASALVNKVLENIDEQTVLVIPGGRADLIAYKQMRDPSLKERLKKIPLVKFRTLRSLLEVTVLTRETFEEQIASDPVEKSTKQMMMF
;
A
#
# COMPACT_ATOMS: atom_id res chain seq x y z
N MET A 1 16.96 26.38 -22.61
CA MET A 1 15.72 25.66 -22.25
C MET A 1 16.12 24.26 -21.79
N LYS A 2 16.01 23.94 -20.49
CA LYS A 2 16.35 22.61 -19.97
C LYS A 2 15.27 21.61 -20.40
N ASP A 3 15.66 20.58 -21.14
CA ASP A 3 14.81 19.45 -21.51
C ASP A 3 14.15 18.84 -20.27
N LYS A 4 12.88 19.18 -20.04
CA LYS A 4 12.05 18.54 -19.02
C LYS A 4 11.59 17.21 -19.62
N LYS A 5 12.31 16.13 -19.32
CA LYS A 5 11.98 14.75 -19.76
C LYS A 5 10.50 14.44 -19.52
N VAL A 6 9.71 14.38 -20.61
CA VAL A 6 8.27 14.06 -20.62
C VAL A 6 8.02 12.55 -20.46
N PHE A 7 9.02 11.74 -20.80
CA PHE A 7 8.98 10.30 -20.70
C PHE A 7 10.13 9.80 -19.82
N PHE A 8 9.85 8.78 -19.01
CA PHE A 8 10.83 8.02 -18.25
C PHE A 8 10.85 6.58 -18.76
N HIS A 9 12.05 6.06 -19.00
CA HIS A 9 12.25 4.72 -19.53
C HIS A 9 12.77 3.79 -18.42
N TYR A 10 12.09 2.67 -18.24
CA TYR A 10 12.47 1.60 -17.32
C TYR A 10 12.92 0.39 -18.16
N SER A 11 14.23 0.28 -18.38
CA SER A 11 14.86 -0.84 -19.09
C SER A 11 16.15 -1.26 -18.39
N THR A 12 16.50 -2.53 -18.52
CA THR A 12 17.79 -3.09 -18.09
C THR A 12 18.83 -3.07 -19.21
N GLY A 13 18.46 -2.64 -20.43
CA GLY A 13 19.34 -2.53 -21.58
C GLY A 13 19.32 -1.12 -22.18
N GLU A 14 20.31 -0.83 -23.03
CA GLU A 14 20.46 0.48 -23.70
C GLU A 14 19.47 0.69 -24.85
N ASN A 15 18.75 -0.35 -25.28
CA ASN A 15 17.81 -0.27 -26.38
C ASN A 15 16.50 0.41 -25.94
N VAL A 16 16.09 1.44 -26.68
CA VAL A 16 14.86 2.22 -26.46
C VAL A 16 13.58 1.45 -26.82
N ASP A 17 13.69 0.43 -27.67
CA ASP A 17 12.58 -0.42 -28.10
C ASP A 17 12.25 -1.51 -27.07
N THR A 18 13.09 -1.69 -26.05
CA THR A 18 12.88 -2.66 -24.97
C THR A 18 12.64 -1.94 -23.65
N GLY A 19 11.77 -2.48 -22.80
CA GLY A 19 11.43 -1.90 -21.50
C GLY A 19 10.11 -1.13 -21.48
N LEU A 20 9.81 -0.49 -20.35
CA LEU A 20 8.55 0.19 -20.10
C LEU A 20 8.73 1.70 -20.10
N TRP A 21 7.80 2.40 -20.74
CA TRP A 21 7.81 3.86 -20.81
C TRP A 21 6.69 4.42 -19.93
N HIS A 22 7.02 5.46 -19.17
CA HIS A 22 6.06 6.18 -18.33
C HIS A 22 6.04 7.66 -18.70
N ILE A 23 4.85 8.24 -18.72
CA ILE A 23 4.67 9.68 -18.97
C ILE A 23 4.78 10.41 -17.63
N THR A 24 5.83 11.21 -17.47
CA THR A 24 6.12 11.94 -16.22
C THR A 24 5.30 13.23 -16.10
N LYS A 25 4.82 13.76 -17.22
CA LYS A 25 3.93 14.92 -17.29
C LYS A 25 2.87 14.70 -18.35
N GLY A 26 1.66 14.34 -17.92
CA GLY A 26 0.49 14.46 -18.77
C GLY A 26 0.25 15.93 -19.14
N ARG A 27 -0.28 16.19 -20.33
CA ARG A 27 -0.82 17.52 -20.65
C ARG A 27 -2.10 17.73 -19.81
N GLY A 28 -2.01 18.51 -18.74
CA GLY A 28 -3.15 18.98 -17.92
C GLY A 28 -3.63 18.02 -16.82
N ASN A 29 -4.72 18.41 -16.13
CA ASN A 29 -5.43 17.70 -15.04
C ASN A 29 -6.07 16.35 -15.46
N LEU A 30 -5.66 15.76 -16.59
CA LEU A 30 -6.28 14.57 -17.20
C LEU A 30 -5.64 13.25 -16.76
N VAL A 31 -4.56 13.27 -15.97
CA VAL A 31 -4.02 12.04 -15.39
C VAL A 31 -4.86 11.69 -14.18
N SER A 32 -5.76 10.71 -14.34
CA SER A 32 -6.41 10.03 -13.22
C SER A 32 -5.34 9.63 -12.21
N THR A 33 -5.36 10.26 -11.04
CA THR A 33 -4.45 9.99 -9.90
C THR A 33 -4.55 8.54 -9.43
N GLU A 34 -5.70 7.92 -9.69
CA GLU A 34 -5.95 6.54 -9.34
C GLU A 34 -5.54 5.58 -10.47
N SER A 35 -4.60 4.69 -10.16
CA SER A 35 -4.12 3.64 -11.06
C SER A 35 -5.19 2.57 -11.33
N LEU A 36 -5.07 1.84 -12.44
CA LEU A 36 -5.97 0.71 -12.72
C LEU A 36 -5.94 -0.31 -11.57
N SER A 37 -4.77 -0.63 -11.01
CA SER A 37 -4.68 -1.58 -9.90
C SER A 37 -5.40 -1.11 -8.63
N ASP A 38 -5.41 0.19 -8.34
CA ASP A 38 -6.17 0.77 -7.23
C ASP A 38 -7.68 0.74 -7.50
N LYS A 39 -8.12 1.01 -8.74
CA LYS A 39 -9.54 0.91 -9.15
C LYS A 39 -10.05 -0.53 -9.02
N ILE A 40 -9.27 -1.50 -9.48
CA ILE A 40 -9.60 -2.93 -9.38
C ILE A 40 -9.66 -3.38 -7.92
N GLU A 41 -8.71 -2.96 -7.09
CA GLU A 41 -8.75 -3.24 -5.65
C GLU A 41 -10.05 -2.74 -5.02
N LYS A 42 -10.42 -1.47 -5.25
CA LYS A 42 -11.68 -0.91 -4.73
C LYS A 42 -12.90 -1.68 -5.23
N ALA A 43 -12.95 -2.02 -6.52
CA ALA A 43 -14.07 -2.73 -7.11
C ALA A 43 -14.26 -4.10 -6.45
N ILE A 44 -13.19 -4.89 -6.32
CA ILE A 44 -13.24 -6.22 -5.67
C ILE A 44 -13.68 -6.10 -4.21
N VAL A 45 -13.10 -5.16 -3.45
CA VAL A 45 -13.44 -4.99 -2.03
C VAL A 45 -14.90 -4.59 -1.87
N ASN A 46 -15.38 -3.63 -2.67
CA ASN A 46 -16.78 -3.22 -2.65
C ASN A 46 -17.73 -4.36 -3.05
N TYR A 47 -17.31 -5.21 -4.00
CA TYR A 47 -18.07 -6.38 -4.42
C TYR A 47 -18.18 -7.41 -3.29
N LEU A 48 -17.06 -7.74 -2.63
CA LEU A 48 -17.04 -8.69 -1.52
C LEU A 48 -17.79 -8.20 -0.28
N GLN A 49 -17.85 -6.88 -0.05
CA GLN A 49 -18.65 -6.30 1.05
C GLN A 49 -20.15 -6.52 0.85
N LYS A 50 -20.62 -6.56 -0.40
CA LYS A 50 -22.04 -6.74 -0.74
C LYS A 50 -22.41 -8.20 -0.95
N ASN A 51 -21.44 -9.01 -1.40
CA ASN A 51 -21.64 -10.40 -1.78
C ASN A 51 -20.66 -11.28 -0.98
N PRO A 52 -21.06 -11.79 0.20
CA PRO A 52 -20.27 -12.79 0.90
C PRO A 52 -20.34 -14.14 0.18
N ASN A 53 -19.28 -14.95 0.31
CA ASN A 53 -19.23 -16.35 -0.17
C ASN A 53 -19.27 -16.54 -1.70
N VAL A 54 -18.57 -15.67 -2.43
CA VAL A 54 -18.52 -15.67 -3.91
C VAL A 54 -17.43 -16.58 -4.46
N ILE A 55 -17.60 -17.08 -5.68
CA ILE A 55 -16.53 -17.79 -6.41
C ILE A 55 -15.73 -16.82 -7.29
N PHE A 56 -14.54 -17.23 -7.71
CA PHE A 56 -13.68 -16.41 -8.56
C PHE A 56 -14.38 -15.93 -9.85
N LEU A 57 -15.14 -16.81 -10.51
CA LEU A 57 -15.81 -16.50 -11.77
C LEU A 57 -16.84 -15.36 -11.62
N GLU A 58 -17.56 -15.30 -10.50
CA GLU A 58 -18.54 -14.24 -10.22
C GLU A 58 -17.86 -12.87 -10.09
N VAL A 59 -16.71 -12.82 -9.39
CA VAL A 59 -15.89 -11.62 -9.26
C VAL A 59 -15.31 -11.20 -10.63
N GLU A 60 -14.82 -12.16 -11.40
CA GLU A 60 -14.28 -11.91 -12.75
C GLU A 60 -15.34 -11.34 -13.70
N GLU A 61 -16.53 -11.94 -13.74
CA GLU A 61 -17.64 -11.48 -14.57
C GLU A 61 -18.12 -10.06 -14.19
N ASP A 62 -18.18 -9.75 -12.89
CA ASP A 62 -18.53 -8.42 -12.41
C ASP A 62 -17.48 -7.37 -12.84
N LEU A 63 -16.20 -7.71 -12.69
CA LEU A 63 -15.10 -6.83 -13.08
C LEU A 63 -15.05 -6.62 -14.60
N TYR A 64 -15.22 -7.66 -15.41
CA TYR A 64 -15.13 -7.54 -16.87
C TYR A 64 -16.29 -6.74 -17.47
N LYS A 65 -17.42 -6.62 -16.78
CA LYS A 65 -18.50 -5.68 -17.14
C LYS A 65 -18.11 -4.22 -16.87
N GLN A 66 -17.35 -3.97 -15.81
CA GLN A 66 -16.94 -2.62 -15.39
C GLN A 66 -15.66 -2.13 -16.07
N PHE A 67 -14.73 -3.04 -16.35
CA PHE A 67 -13.40 -2.75 -16.88
C PHE A 67 -13.20 -3.52 -18.19
N THR A 68 -13.27 -2.81 -19.30
CA THR A 68 -13.24 -3.39 -20.65
C THR A 68 -12.03 -2.93 -21.46
N GLY A 69 -11.73 -3.67 -22.54
CA GLY A 69 -10.64 -3.35 -23.46
C GLY A 69 -9.28 -3.36 -22.75
N LEU A 70 -8.52 -2.26 -22.89
CA LEU A 70 -7.20 -2.12 -22.27
C LEU A 70 -7.23 -2.01 -20.73
N MET A 71 -8.42 -1.83 -20.15
CA MET A 71 -8.61 -1.75 -18.70
C MET A 71 -9.00 -3.09 -18.08
N THR A 72 -9.25 -4.12 -18.88
CA THR A 72 -9.59 -5.46 -18.40
C THR A 72 -8.47 -5.99 -17.49
N PRO A 73 -8.76 -6.30 -16.21
CA PRO A 73 -7.74 -6.76 -15.29
C PRO A 73 -7.24 -8.15 -15.65
N SER A 74 -5.94 -8.38 -15.47
CA SER A 74 -5.41 -9.75 -15.53
C SER A 74 -5.92 -10.59 -14.35
N LYS A 75 -6.13 -11.90 -14.56
CA LYS A 75 -6.46 -12.87 -13.49
C LYS A 75 -5.48 -12.79 -12.32
N GLY A 76 -4.20 -12.59 -12.59
CA GLY A 76 -3.17 -12.43 -11.57
C GLY A 76 -3.42 -11.23 -10.63
N LEU A 77 -3.92 -10.10 -11.16
CA LEU A 77 -4.29 -8.95 -10.33
C LEU A 77 -5.53 -9.25 -9.48
N ILE A 78 -6.55 -9.91 -10.05
CA ILE A 78 -7.75 -10.31 -9.32
C ILE A 78 -7.37 -11.23 -8.15
N TYR A 79 -6.58 -12.27 -8.40
CA TYR A 79 -6.08 -13.16 -7.36
C TYR A 79 -5.22 -12.45 -6.31
N ALA A 80 -4.35 -11.52 -6.72
CA ALA A 80 -3.53 -10.76 -5.76
C ALA A 80 -4.40 -9.95 -4.79
N VAL A 81 -5.51 -9.36 -5.27
CA VAL A 81 -6.45 -8.62 -4.42
C VAL A 81 -7.24 -9.58 -3.53
N LEU A 82 -7.80 -10.67 -4.08
CA LEU A 82 -8.53 -11.67 -3.31
C LEU A 82 -7.67 -12.27 -2.20
N ASN A 83 -6.43 -12.67 -2.49
CA ASN A 83 -5.48 -13.19 -1.50
C ASN A 83 -5.08 -12.15 -0.44
N SER A 84 -5.26 -10.86 -0.70
CA SER A 84 -4.97 -9.80 0.28
C SER A 84 -6.15 -9.52 1.20
N TYR A 85 -7.38 -9.54 0.67
CA TYR A 85 -8.59 -9.08 1.37
C TYR A 85 -9.53 -10.18 1.85
N ALA A 86 -9.42 -11.36 1.27
CA ALA A 86 -10.35 -12.45 1.48
C ALA A 86 -9.63 -13.71 2.00
N SER A 87 -10.41 -14.56 2.68
CA SER A 87 -10.03 -15.95 2.92
C SER A 87 -10.76 -16.85 1.93
N ASN A 88 -10.14 -17.99 1.60
CA ASN A 88 -10.74 -19.04 0.79
C ASN A 88 -10.87 -20.35 1.55
N ASP A 89 -11.02 -20.28 2.88
CA ASP A 89 -11.07 -21.45 3.76
C ASP A 89 -12.18 -22.42 3.31
N ASP A 90 -13.31 -21.86 2.85
CA ASP A 90 -14.45 -22.58 2.30
C ASP A 90 -14.35 -22.73 0.77
N LYS A 91 -13.28 -23.39 0.27
CA LYS A 91 -13.05 -23.54 -1.17
C LYS A 91 -14.29 -24.07 -1.91
N PRO A 92 -14.64 -23.53 -3.10
CA PRO A 92 -13.92 -22.52 -3.89
C PRO A 92 -14.33 -21.06 -3.58
N ARG A 93 -14.95 -20.80 -2.43
CA ARG A 93 -15.58 -19.52 -2.10
C ARG A 93 -14.61 -18.57 -1.41
N TRP A 94 -14.80 -17.29 -1.68
CA TRP A 94 -14.09 -16.17 -1.09
C TRP A 94 -15.05 -15.36 -0.21
N LYS A 95 -14.57 -14.97 0.95
CA LYS A 95 -15.23 -14.03 1.86
C LYS A 95 -14.19 -13.05 2.40
N LEU A 96 -14.60 -11.82 2.68
CA LEU A 96 -13.69 -10.88 3.37
C LEU A 96 -13.19 -11.50 4.65
N ARG A 97 -11.92 -11.25 4.98
CA ARG A 97 -11.40 -11.59 6.29
C ARG A 97 -12.12 -10.78 7.37
N ASP A 98 -12.18 -11.32 8.57
CA ASP A 98 -12.85 -10.63 9.68
C ASP A 98 -12.14 -9.30 10.00
N GLU A 99 -10.80 -9.26 9.93
CA GLU A 99 -10.03 -8.02 10.10
C GLU A 99 -10.19 -7.01 8.95
N ASP A 100 -10.79 -7.42 7.83
CA ASP A 100 -11.03 -6.62 6.63
C ASP A 100 -12.42 -5.97 6.60
N ILE A 101 -13.30 -6.33 7.54
CA ILE A 101 -14.60 -5.69 7.74
C ILE A 101 -14.38 -4.21 8.09
N ALA A 102 -15.17 -3.32 7.49
CA ALA A 102 -14.95 -1.88 7.55
C ALA A 102 -14.96 -1.28 8.98
N SER A 103 -15.75 -1.82 9.91
CA SER A 103 -15.71 -1.42 11.33
C SER A 103 -14.41 -1.87 12.00
N VAL A 104 -14.06 -3.14 11.87
CA VAL A 104 -12.87 -3.76 12.47
C VAL A 104 -11.59 -3.08 11.97
N ARG A 105 -11.47 -2.85 10.66
CA ARG A 105 -10.31 -2.17 10.08
C ARG A 105 -10.18 -0.72 10.55
N ARG A 106 -11.30 0.00 10.72
CA ARG A 106 -11.27 1.38 11.25
C ARG A 106 -10.79 1.41 12.70
N GLU A 107 -11.25 0.47 13.51
CA GLU A 107 -10.79 0.31 14.88
C GLU A 107 -9.31 -0.06 14.94
N GLU A 108 -8.86 -0.97 14.08
CA GLU A 108 -7.45 -1.32 13.97
C GLU A 108 -6.58 -0.11 13.62
N VAL A 109 -6.98 0.69 12.64
CA VAL A 109 -6.27 1.93 12.27
C VAL A 109 -6.21 2.91 13.44
N LYS A 110 -7.30 3.07 14.19
CA LYS A 110 -7.31 3.89 15.40
C LYS A 110 -6.30 3.37 16.45
N ASN A 111 -6.25 2.07 16.66
CA ASN A 111 -5.30 1.46 17.60
C ASN A 111 -3.85 1.68 17.16
N ILE A 112 -3.58 1.71 15.85
CA ILE A 112 -2.25 2.03 15.31
C ILE A 112 -1.87 3.50 15.53
N PHE A 113 -2.82 4.43 15.40
CA PHE A 113 -2.56 5.83 15.79
C PHE A 113 -2.22 5.93 17.28
N ASN A 114 -2.99 5.28 18.16
CA ASN A 114 -2.71 5.27 19.59
C ASN A 114 -1.32 4.68 19.89
N ALA A 115 -0.94 3.60 19.21
CA ALA A 115 0.38 3.00 19.34
C ALA A 115 1.50 3.98 18.95
N LEU A 116 1.33 4.71 17.84
CA LEU A 116 2.30 5.72 17.41
C LEU A 116 2.40 6.89 18.40
N GLU A 117 1.29 7.33 18.99
CA GLU A 117 1.32 8.37 20.03
C GLU A 117 2.06 7.88 21.29
N GLU A 118 1.81 6.65 21.71
CA GLU A 118 2.46 6.05 22.87
C GLU A 118 3.97 5.88 22.67
N ILE A 119 4.37 5.36 21.50
CA ILE A 119 5.79 5.25 21.13
C ILE A 119 6.42 6.65 21.10
N GLY A 120 5.76 7.64 20.51
CA GLY A 120 6.24 9.03 20.46
C GLY A 120 6.47 9.61 21.85
N LYS A 121 5.53 9.42 22.77
CA LYS A 121 5.66 9.84 24.19
C LYS A 121 6.86 9.19 24.86
N ARG A 122 7.06 7.87 24.68
CA ARG A 122 8.21 7.14 25.24
C ARG A 122 9.55 7.66 24.72
N LEU A 123 9.57 8.20 23.50
CA LEU A 123 10.74 8.80 22.85
C LEU A 123 10.88 10.32 23.10
N ASN A 124 10.05 10.89 23.98
CA ASN A 124 9.97 12.33 24.29
C ASN A 124 9.65 13.21 23.07
N TYR A 125 8.69 12.78 22.24
CA TYR A 125 8.12 13.57 21.16
C TYR A 125 6.68 14.01 21.47
N ASP A 126 6.34 15.21 21.03
CA ASP A 126 4.94 15.66 20.96
C ASP A 126 4.29 15.08 19.69
N SER A 127 3.03 14.66 19.77
CA SER A 127 2.31 14.12 18.62
C SER A 127 1.18 15.05 18.18
N SER A 128 0.98 15.19 16.87
CA SER A 128 -0.17 15.89 16.28
C SER A 128 -0.75 15.07 15.14
N LEU A 129 -2.06 14.87 15.13
CA LEU A 129 -2.78 14.13 14.09
C LEU A 129 -3.51 15.10 13.14
N ASP A 130 -3.28 14.94 11.84
CA ASP A 130 -4.02 15.62 10.78
C ASP A 130 -4.51 14.58 9.75
N ASP A 131 -5.84 14.38 9.69
CA ASP A 131 -6.51 13.31 8.93
C ASP A 131 -5.87 11.92 9.13
N LYS A 132 -5.02 11.49 8.19
CA LYS A 132 -4.35 10.18 8.18
C LYS A 132 -2.86 10.24 8.51
N VAL A 133 -2.36 11.43 8.84
CA VAL A 133 -0.95 11.68 9.08
C VAL A 133 -0.73 12.04 10.54
N LEU A 134 -0.03 11.17 11.25
CA LEU A 134 0.47 11.48 12.59
C LEU A 134 1.88 12.03 12.46
N THR A 135 2.12 13.19 13.07
CA THR A 135 3.43 13.85 13.06
C THR A 135 3.99 13.89 14.47
N TRP A 136 5.22 13.39 14.62
CA TRP A 136 6.02 13.62 15.82
C TRP A 136 6.81 14.91 15.69
N ASN A 137 6.81 15.69 16.75
CA ASN A 137 7.44 17.00 16.83
C ASN A 137 8.43 17.05 18.00
N GLU A 138 9.51 17.79 17.79
CA GLU A 138 10.45 18.17 18.85
C GLU A 138 10.63 19.69 18.81
N LYS A 139 10.37 20.36 19.94
CA LYS A 139 10.46 21.83 20.05
C LYS A 139 9.67 22.54 18.92
N LYS A 140 8.47 22.04 18.62
CA LYS A 140 7.56 22.51 17.55
C LYS A 140 8.08 22.33 16.11
N LYS A 141 9.11 21.50 15.90
CA LYS A 141 9.57 21.12 14.55
C LYS A 141 9.17 19.69 14.24
N PRO A 142 8.60 19.39 13.05
CA PRO A 142 8.28 18.03 12.66
C PRO A 142 9.57 17.22 12.50
N VAL A 143 9.64 16.08 13.18
CA VAL A 143 10.77 15.14 13.14
C VAL A 143 10.45 13.95 12.24
N ARG A 144 9.23 13.42 12.35
CA ARG A 144 8.79 12.24 11.61
C ARG A 144 7.30 12.31 11.33
N LYS A 145 6.89 11.83 10.15
CA LYS A 145 5.48 11.71 9.77
C LYS A 145 5.15 10.24 9.51
N PHE A 146 3.95 9.83 9.89
CA PHE A 146 3.42 8.50 9.68
C PHE A 146 2.08 8.59 8.97
N TYR A 147 2.00 8.06 7.74
CA TYR A 147 0.74 7.95 7.02
C TYR A 147 0.17 6.55 7.27
N VAL A 148 -0.92 6.46 8.03
CA VAL A 148 -1.53 5.16 8.36
C VAL A 148 -2.57 4.79 7.31
N MET A 149 -2.34 3.64 6.66
CA MET A 149 -3.18 3.13 5.58
C MET A 149 -4.13 2.03 6.07
N ALA A 150 -5.34 1.99 5.53
CA ALA A 150 -6.30 0.90 5.75
C ALA A 150 -6.29 -0.16 4.62
N SER A 151 -5.71 0.18 3.48
CA SER A 151 -5.76 -0.55 2.20
C SER A 151 -4.41 -0.56 1.49
N ALA A 152 -4.31 -1.18 0.32
CA ALA A 152 -3.11 -1.18 -0.52
C ALA A 152 -3.18 -0.11 -1.64
N LEU A 153 -4.01 0.93 -1.46
CA LEU A 153 -4.19 2.06 -2.39
C LEU A 153 -3.02 3.06 -2.32
N VAL A 154 -1.82 2.59 -2.64
CA VAL A 154 -0.55 3.32 -2.45
C VAL A 154 -0.40 4.52 -3.39
N ASN A 155 -0.94 4.48 -4.61
CA ASN A 155 -0.71 5.57 -5.57
C ASN A 155 -1.28 6.90 -5.10
N LYS A 156 -2.48 6.86 -4.49
CA LYS A 156 -3.15 8.04 -3.93
C LYS A 156 -2.33 8.69 -2.81
N VAL A 157 -1.64 7.88 -2.01
CA VAL A 157 -0.86 8.39 -0.87
C VAL A 157 0.42 9.06 -1.38
N LEU A 158 1.10 8.46 -2.34
CA LEU A 158 2.36 8.93 -2.92
C LEU A 158 2.29 10.32 -3.58
N GLU A 159 1.11 10.87 -3.82
CA GLU A 159 0.93 12.22 -4.37
C GLU A 159 1.15 13.32 -3.34
N ASN A 160 0.91 13.02 -2.07
CA ASN A 160 0.79 14.03 -1.01
C ASN A 160 1.82 13.85 0.11
N ILE A 161 2.76 12.89 -0.04
CA ILE A 161 3.75 12.60 0.99
C ILE A 161 5.15 13.02 0.58
N ASP A 162 5.94 13.43 1.57
CA ASP A 162 7.36 13.74 1.44
C ASP A 162 8.22 12.49 1.74
N GLU A 163 9.51 12.56 1.41
CA GLU A 163 10.47 11.47 1.67
C GLU A 163 10.69 11.23 3.18
N GLN A 164 10.20 12.11 4.07
CA GLN A 164 10.26 11.96 5.53
C GLN A 164 9.06 11.19 6.11
N THR A 165 8.08 10.86 5.27
CA THR A 165 6.86 10.17 5.66
C THR A 165 7.03 8.67 5.59
N VAL A 166 6.78 8.00 6.71
CA VAL A 166 6.72 6.54 6.80
C VAL A 166 5.30 6.08 6.47
N LEU A 167 5.17 5.14 5.53
CA LEU A 167 3.90 4.49 5.25
C LEU A 167 3.68 3.35 6.23
N VAL A 168 2.59 3.41 6.98
CA VAL A 168 2.23 2.39 7.98
C VAL A 168 1.07 1.57 7.42
N ILE A 169 1.28 0.28 7.17
CA ILE A 169 0.36 -0.58 6.42
C ILE A 169 -0.12 -1.80 7.23
N PRO A 170 -1.32 -2.34 6.95
CA PRO A 170 -1.73 -3.63 7.48
C PRO A 170 -0.85 -4.73 6.88
N GLY A 171 -0.44 -5.71 7.69
CA GLY A 171 0.44 -6.78 7.24
C GLY A 171 -0.10 -7.55 6.02
N GLY A 172 -1.41 -7.81 6.00
CA GLY A 172 -2.10 -8.47 4.87
C GLY A 172 -2.08 -7.71 3.54
N ARG A 173 -1.60 -6.45 3.51
CA ARG A 173 -1.46 -5.64 2.29
C ARG A 173 -0.08 -5.68 1.66
N ALA A 174 0.94 -6.14 2.39
CA ALA A 174 2.32 -6.10 1.92
C ALA A 174 2.50 -6.83 0.58
N ASP A 175 1.95 -8.05 0.45
CA ASP A 175 2.07 -8.84 -0.78
C ASP A 175 1.36 -8.19 -1.98
N LEU A 176 0.21 -7.54 -1.76
CA LEU A 176 -0.49 -6.82 -2.82
C LEU A 176 0.27 -5.56 -3.26
N ILE A 177 0.87 -4.82 -2.32
CA ILE A 177 1.74 -3.69 -2.63
C ILE A 177 2.96 -4.16 -3.44
N ALA A 178 3.60 -5.26 -3.01
CA ALA A 178 4.72 -5.86 -3.74
C ALA A 178 4.32 -6.33 -5.15
N TYR A 179 3.14 -6.93 -5.30
CA TYR A 179 2.58 -7.31 -6.60
C TYR A 179 2.39 -6.08 -7.50
N LYS A 180 1.86 -4.98 -6.97
CA LYS A 180 1.71 -3.72 -7.71
C LYS A 180 3.05 -3.13 -8.13
N GLN A 181 4.06 -3.11 -7.25
CA GLN A 181 5.42 -2.66 -7.58
C GLN A 181 6.06 -3.51 -8.68
N MET A 182 5.81 -4.83 -8.69
CA MET A 182 6.31 -5.72 -9.73
C MET A 182 5.69 -5.41 -11.10
N ARG A 183 4.43 -4.97 -11.12
CA ARG A 183 3.68 -4.67 -12.35
C ARG A 183 3.83 -3.21 -12.81
N ASP A 184 4.24 -2.31 -11.91
CA ASP A 184 4.40 -0.87 -12.17
C ASP A 184 5.79 -0.39 -11.71
N PRO A 185 6.75 -0.25 -12.65
CA PRO A 185 8.09 0.25 -12.35
C PRO A 185 8.11 1.68 -11.80
N SER A 186 7.15 2.53 -12.19
CA SER A 186 7.06 3.90 -11.67
C SER A 186 6.69 3.89 -10.19
N LEU A 187 5.71 3.06 -9.84
CA LEU A 187 5.36 2.81 -8.44
C LEU A 187 6.54 2.22 -7.67
N LYS A 188 7.27 1.28 -8.26
CA LYS A 188 8.48 0.69 -7.63
C LYS A 188 9.51 1.76 -7.29
N GLU A 189 9.88 2.62 -8.24
CA GLU A 189 10.87 3.68 -7.99
C GLU A 189 10.39 4.72 -6.96
N ARG A 190 9.11 5.10 -7.01
CA ARG A 190 8.54 6.04 -6.01
C ARG A 190 8.58 5.46 -4.60
N LEU A 191 8.23 4.19 -4.44
CA LEU A 191 8.22 3.53 -3.13
C LEU A 191 9.61 3.20 -2.59
N LYS A 192 10.64 3.04 -3.42
CA LYS A 192 12.02 2.79 -2.96
C LYS A 192 12.53 3.84 -1.96
N LYS A 193 12.04 5.07 -2.07
CA LYS A 193 12.48 6.20 -1.25
C LYS A 193 11.67 6.37 0.03
N ILE A 194 10.63 5.57 0.21
CA ILE A 194 9.61 5.79 1.23
C ILE A 194 9.59 4.57 2.15
N PRO A 195 9.95 4.73 3.43
CA PRO A 195 9.91 3.63 4.39
C PRO A 195 8.49 3.09 4.55
N LEU A 196 8.38 1.76 4.66
CA LEU A 196 7.12 1.04 4.79
C LEU A 196 7.20 0.15 6.04
N VAL A 197 6.25 0.32 6.96
CA VAL A 197 6.23 -0.39 8.25
C VAL A 197 4.88 -1.09 8.40
N LYS A 198 4.91 -2.37 8.79
CA LYS A 198 3.68 -3.13 9.04
C LYS A 198 3.13 -2.83 10.45
N PHE A 199 1.81 -2.90 10.60
CA PHE A 199 1.13 -2.74 11.90
C PHE A 199 1.72 -3.61 13.01
N ARG A 200 2.09 -4.86 12.70
CA ARG A 200 2.72 -5.78 13.65
C ARG A 200 4.03 -5.25 14.24
N THR A 201 4.79 -4.48 13.47
CA THR A 201 6.10 -3.95 13.87
C THR A 201 5.92 -2.85 14.92
N LEU A 202 4.89 -2.01 14.77
CA LEU A 202 4.54 -1.02 15.78
C LEU A 202 4.02 -1.68 17.06
N ARG A 203 3.23 -2.75 16.95
CA ARG A 203 2.78 -3.52 18.12
C ARG A 203 3.96 -4.14 18.87
N SER A 204 4.94 -4.73 18.16
CA SER A 204 6.13 -5.28 18.82
C SER A 204 6.97 -4.19 19.50
N LEU A 205 7.01 -2.96 18.97
CA LEU A 205 7.73 -1.85 19.58
C LEU A 205 7.13 -1.40 20.92
N LEU A 206 5.81 -1.55 21.11
CA LEU A 206 5.17 -1.28 22.39
C LEU A 206 5.65 -2.24 23.48
N GLU A 207 5.88 -3.50 23.14
CA GLU A 207 6.32 -4.54 24.07
C GLU A 207 7.81 -4.44 24.46
N VAL A 208 8.62 -3.70 23.70
CA VAL A 208 10.04 -3.48 24.02
C VAL A 208 10.15 -2.67 25.31
N THR A 209 10.90 -3.12 26.32
CA THR A 209 10.99 -2.43 27.61
C THR A 209 11.79 -1.13 27.53
N VAL A 210 12.95 -1.15 26.87
CA VAL A 210 13.84 0.00 26.69
C VAL A 210 13.86 0.36 25.22
N LEU A 211 13.10 1.39 24.84
CA LEU A 211 13.06 1.91 23.48
C LEU A 211 13.82 3.24 23.43
N THR A 212 14.82 3.32 22.56
CA THR A 212 15.58 4.54 22.27
C THR A 212 15.25 5.04 20.87
N ARG A 213 15.58 6.30 20.58
CA ARG A 213 15.37 6.87 19.25
C ARG A 213 16.16 6.12 18.16
N GLU A 214 17.38 5.69 18.50
CA GLU A 214 18.24 4.91 17.60
C GLU A 214 17.65 3.51 17.32
N THR A 215 17.31 2.78 18.37
CA THR A 215 16.72 1.43 18.23
C THR A 215 15.37 1.47 17.51
N PHE A 216 14.59 2.54 17.66
CA PHE A 216 13.36 2.76 16.88
C PHE A 216 13.64 2.87 15.37
N GLU A 217 14.63 3.69 14.97
CA GLU A 217 14.98 3.87 13.56
C GLU A 217 15.52 2.57 12.94
N GLU A 218 16.33 1.81 13.68
CA GLU A 218 16.80 0.48 13.26
C GLU A 218 15.63 -0.49 13.01
N GLN A 219 14.67 -0.55 13.93
CA GLN A 219 13.51 -1.45 13.81
C GLN A 219 12.62 -1.08 12.63
N ILE A 220 12.39 0.23 12.40
CA ILE A 220 11.61 0.70 11.24
C ILE A 220 12.34 0.45 9.92
N ALA A 221 13.67 0.59 9.88
CA ALA A 221 14.45 0.32 8.68
C ALA A 221 14.54 -1.18 8.37
N SER A 222 14.42 -2.03 9.38
CA SER A 222 14.60 -3.48 9.25
C SER A 222 13.40 -4.26 8.69
N ASP A 223 12.18 -3.68 8.63
CA ASP A 223 10.99 -4.41 8.14
C ASP A 223 11.08 -4.57 6.61
N PRO A 224 11.41 -5.76 6.09
CA PRO A 224 11.51 -5.95 4.67
C PRO A 224 10.09 -6.00 4.13
N VAL A 225 9.76 -5.07 3.23
CA VAL A 225 8.57 -5.21 2.36
C VAL A 225 8.76 -6.37 1.39
N GLU A 226 10.00 -6.87 1.23
CA GLU A 226 10.34 -7.94 0.31
C GLU A 226 9.83 -9.31 0.80
N LYS A 227 8.95 -9.87 -0.04
CA LYS A 227 8.31 -11.19 -0.02
C LYS A 227 8.80 -12.17 1.06
N SER A 228 7.87 -12.65 1.89
CA SER A 228 7.92 -14.07 2.25
C SER A 228 7.74 -14.86 0.95
N THR A 229 8.72 -15.65 0.56
CA THR A 229 8.73 -16.47 -0.65
C THR A 229 7.65 -17.57 -0.59
N LYS A 230 6.37 -17.20 -0.70
CA LYS A 230 5.33 -18.12 -1.13
C LYS A 230 5.34 -18.11 -2.65
N GLN A 231 5.73 -19.24 -3.22
CA GLN A 231 5.72 -19.53 -4.65
C GLN A 231 4.53 -18.84 -5.33
N MET A 232 4.82 -17.91 -6.24
CA MET A 232 3.81 -17.41 -7.16
C MET A 232 3.37 -18.59 -8.02
N MET A 233 2.09 -18.96 -7.92
CA MET A 233 1.50 -19.84 -8.92
C MET A 233 1.60 -19.12 -10.27
N MET A 234 2.35 -19.71 -11.21
CA MET A 234 2.27 -19.34 -12.60
C MET A 234 0.90 -19.78 -13.12
N PHE A 235 0.14 -18.83 -13.65
CA PHE A 235 -1.06 -19.07 -14.45
C PHE A 235 -0.86 -18.42 -15.82
#